data_AF-A0AA43ANB5-F1
#
_entry.id   AF-A0AA43ANB5-F1
#
_cell.length_a   1.000
_cell.length_b   1.000
_cell.length_c   1.000
_cell.angle_alpha   90.00
_cell.angle_beta   90.00
_cell.angle_gamma   90.00
#
_symmetry.space_group_name_H-M   'P 1'
#
loop_
_entity.id
_entity.type
_entity.pdbx_description
1 polymer ?
#
loop_
_entity_poly.entity_id
_entity_poly.type
_entity_poly.pdbx_seq_one_letter_code
_entity_poly.pdbx_strand_id
1 'polypeptide(L)' 'MAEPQIIHSEAIAEANAKLCSFSMRWELDGDYMRCRICQRPQLTSYARYPFPHDDGCKGAQAHEAHPWITFV' A
#
# COMPACT_ATOMS: atom_id res chain seq x y z
N MET A 1 -15.58 18.86 22.03
CA MET A 1 -14.80 17.90 21.23
C MET A 1 -13.37 17.99 21.71
N ALA A 2 -12.74 16.88 22.08
CA ALA A 2 -11.34 16.89 22.49
C ALA A 2 -10.48 17.28 21.28
N GLU A 3 -9.50 18.18 21.48
CA GLU A 3 -8.52 18.47 20.43
C GLU A 3 -7.78 17.17 20.08
N PRO A 4 -7.60 16.87 18.78
CA PRO A 4 -6.86 15.69 18.38
C PRO A 4 -5.43 15.79 18.92
N GLN A 5 -5.01 14.77 19.67
CA GLN A 5 -3.61 14.68 20.11
C GLN A 5 -2.74 14.45 18.88
N ILE A 6 -2.09 15.49 18.40
CA ILE A 6 -1.13 15.41 17.30
C ILE A 6 0.12 14.71 17.85
N ILE A 7 0.38 13.50 17.35
CA ILE A 7 1.57 12.71 17.66
C ILE A 7 2.82 13.56 17.33
N HIS A 8 3.89 13.50 18.12
CA HIS A 8 5.07 14.36 17.95
C HIS A 8 5.64 14.36 16.51
N SER A 9 6.13 15.53 16.08
CA SER A 9 6.35 15.94 14.68
C SER A 9 7.27 15.04 13.84
N GLU A 10 8.32 14.47 14.43
CA GLU A 10 9.28 13.63 13.69
C GLU A 10 8.68 12.26 13.35
N ALA A 11 7.96 11.66 14.29
CA ALA A 11 7.27 10.38 14.07
C ALA A 11 6.17 10.50 13.01
N ILE A 12 5.47 11.65 12.96
CA ILE A 12 4.50 11.95 11.89
C ILE A 12 5.20 12.09 10.54
N ALA A 13 6.32 12.80 10.46
CA ALA A 13 7.04 12.98 9.21
C ALA A 13 7.51 11.64 8.63
N GLU A 14 8.04 10.76 9.48
CA GLU A 14 8.47 9.41 9.07
C GLU A 14 7.27 8.55 8.61
N ALA A 15 6.17 8.56 9.37
CA ALA A 15 4.95 7.83 9.00
C ALA A 15 4.39 8.33 7.67
N ASN A 16 4.32 9.65 7.47
CA ASN A 16 3.88 10.25 6.21
C ASN A 16 4.79 9.88 5.04
N ALA A 17 6.11 9.86 5.24
CA ALA A 17 7.05 9.45 4.21
C ALA A 17 6.85 7.98 3.80
N LYS A 18 6.59 7.09 4.76
CA LYS A 18 6.27 5.67 4.49
C LYS A 18 4.97 5.53 3.70
N LEU A 19 3.91 6.25 4.09
CA LEU A 19 2.64 6.26 3.37
C LEU A 19 2.78 6.81 1.96
N CYS A 20 3.51 7.91 1.77
CA CYS A 20 3.80 8.47 0.44
C CYS A 20 4.54 7.45 -0.42
N SER A 21 5.62 6.84 0.10
CA SER A 21 6.37 5.80 -0.61
C SER A 21 5.49 4.62 -1.00
N PHE A 22 4.65 4.12 -0.08
CA PHE A 22 3.71 3.05 -0.35
C PHE A 22 2.71 3.43 -1.45
N SER A 23 2.13 4.63 -1.36
CA SER A 23 1.19 5.14 -2.34
C SER A 23 1.77 5.31 -3.74
N MET A 24 3.09 5.40 -3.90
CA MET A 24 3.73 5.43 -5.23
C MET A 24 3.69 4.07 -5.93
N ARG A 25 3.60 2.97 -5.17
CA ARG A 25 3.57 1.59 -5.69
C ARG A 25 2.14 1.07 -5.82
N TRP A 26 1.29 1.45 -4.87
CA TRP A 26 -0.03 0.87 -4.68
C TRP A 26 -1.12 1.93 -4.61
N GLU A 27 -2.30 1.54 -5.07
CA GLU A 27 -3.52 2.30 -4.94
C GLU A 27 -4.54 1.49 -4.13
N LEU A 28 -5.10 2.12 -3.10
CA LEU A 28 -6.19 1.56 -2.31
C LEU A 28 -7.51 2.12 -2.84
N ASP A 29 -8.39 1.24 -3.29
CA ASP A 29 -9.69 1.54 -3.90
C ASP A 29 -10.74 0.66 -3.22
N GLY A 30 -11.32 1.16 -2.13
CA GLY A 30 -12.24 0.38 -1.28
C GLY A 30 -11.53 -0.84 -0.67
N ASP A 31 -12.04 -2.04 -0.97
CA ASP A 31 -11.48 -3.33 -0.57
C ASP A 31 -10.49 -3.92 -1.59
N TYR A 32 -10.08 -3.12 -2.58
CA TYR A 32 -9.08 -3.48 -3.58
C TYR A 32 -7.76 -2.76 -3.36
N MET A 33 -6.66 -3.52 -3.44
CA MET A 33 -5.32 -3.01 -3.65
C MET A 33 -5.00 -3.15 -5.12
N ARG A 34 -4.47 -2.10 -5.75
CA ARG A 34 -4.10 -2.09 -7.17
C ARG A 34 -2.64 -1.76 -7.35
N CYS A 35 -1.95 -2.50 -8.22
CA CYS A 35 -0.62 -2.10 -8.64
C CYS A 35 -0.71 -0.85 -9.54
N ARG A 36 0.03 0.22 -9.23
CA ARG A 36 0.01 1.43 -10.09
C ARG A 36 0.62 1.23 -11.48
N ILE A 37 1.34 0.14 -11.70
CA ILE A 37 1.96 -0.18 -13.01
C ILE A 37 1.00 -0.96 -13.90
N CYS A 38 0.53 -2.15 -13.47
CA CYS A 38 -0.35 -3.00 -14.29
C CYS A 38 -1.85 -2.88 -13.96
N GLN A 39 -2.23 -2.10 -12.95
CA GLN A 39 -3.62 -1.82 -12.56
C GLN A 39 -4.46 -3.06 -12.14
N ARG A 40 -3.84 -4.24 -12.09
CA ARG A 40 -4.46 -5.47 -11.57
C ARG A 40 -4.92 -5.23 -10.13
N PRO A 41 -6.12 -5.70 -9.75
CA PRO A 41 -6.62 -5.59 -8.39
C PRO A 41 -6.39 -6.88 -7.57
N GLN A 42 -6.30 -6.73 -6.25
CA GLN A 42 -6.40 -7.81 -5.27
C GLN A 42 -7.36 -7.40 -4.15
N LEU A 43 -8.36 -8.23 -3.87
CA LEU A 43 -9.28 -8.06 -2.73
C LEU A 43 -8.57 -8.24 -1.38
N THR A 44 -8.99 -7.52 -0.34
CA THR A 44 -8.44 -7.66 1.03
C THR A 44 -8.57 -9.08 1.58
N SER A 45 -9.60 -9.84 1.19
CA SER A 45 -9.78 -11.24 1.59
C SER A 45 -8.64 -12.16 1.13
N TYR A 46 -7.84 -11.73 0.14
CA TYR A 46 -6.66 -12.44 -0.35
C TYR A 46 -5.35 -11.86 0.17
N ALA A 47 -5.35 -11.03 1.22
CA ALA A 47 -4.17 -10.33 1.75
C ALA A 47 -2.96 -11.24 2.04
N ARG A 48 -3.19 -12.52 2.35
CA ARG A 48 -2.14 -13.51 2.66
C ARG A 48 -1.59 -14.25 1.43
N TYR A 49 -2.12 -13.98 0.25
CA TYR A 49 -1.63 -14.52 -1.01
C TYR A 49 -0.79 -13.48 -1.75
N PRO A 50 0.20 -13.90 -2.56
CA PRO A 50 0.97 -12.98 -3.37
C PRO A 50 0.08 -12.14 -4.29
N PHE A 51 0.42 -10.86 -4.44
CA PHE A 51 -0.32 -9.95 -5.29
C PHE A 51 -0.30 -10.43 -6.76
N PRO A 52 -1.46 -10.59 -7.41
CA PRO A 52 -1.53 -11.02 -8.79
C PRO A 52 -1.15 -9.86 -9.73
N HIS A 53 -0.01 -9.98 -10.39
CA HIS A 53 0.41 -9.06 -11.45
C HIS A 53 0.02 -9.57 -12.83
N ASP A 54 0.02 -8.66 -13.81
CA ASP A 54 -0.05 -9.03 -15.22
C ASP A 54 1.32 -9.51 -15.71
N ASP A 55 1.34 -10.34 -16.74
CA ASP A 55 2.59 -10.91 -17.26
C ASP A 55 3.55 -9.81 -17.72
N GLY A 56 4.80 -9.88 -17.25
CA GLY A 56 5.83 -8.88 -17.57
C GLY A 56 5.70 -7.56 -16.78
N CYS A 57 4.79 -7.44 -15.82
CA CYS A 57 4.71 -6.26 -14.97
C CYS A 57 5.99 -6.07 -14.15
N LYS A 58 6.63 -4.90 -14.28
CA LYS A 58 7.80 -4.53 -13.47
C LYS A 58 7.52 -4.51 -11.97
N GLY A 59 6.27 -4.23 -11.59
CA GLY A 59 5.84 -4.25 -10.19
C GLY A 59 5.97 -5.63 -9.54
N ALA A 60 5.86 -6.72 -10.31
CA ALA A 60 6.00 -8.08 -9.79
C ALA A 60 7.40 -8.37 -9.22
N GLN A 61 8.41 -7.65 -9.69
CA GLN A 61 9.80 -7.79 -9.22
C GLN A 61 10.19 -6.71 -8.22
N ALA A 62 9.61 -5.51 -8.34
CA ALA A 62 10.03 -4.32 -7.61
C ALA A 62 9.18 -4.00 -6.36
N HIS A 63 7.94 -4.49 -6.29
CA HIS A 63 7.04 -4.20 -5.17
C HIS A 63 6.97 -5.37 -4.19
N GLU A 64 6.38 -5.13 -3.03
CA GLU A 64 6.19 -6.19 -2.03
C GLU A 64 5.17 -7.22 -2.55
N ALA A 65 5.43 -8.51 -2.31
CA ALA A 65 4.49 -9.56 -2.72
C ALA A 65 3.17 -9.52 -1.95
N HIS A 66 3.12 -8.92 -0.76
CA HIS A 66 1.95 -8.89 0.13
C HIS A 66 1.63 -7.46 0.61
N PRO A 67 1.15 -6.58 -0.28
CA PRO A 67 0.99 -5.16 0.03
C PRO A 67 -0.01 -4.89 1.16
N TRP A 68 -1.04 -5.71 1.28
CA TRP A 68 -2.02 -5.62 2.37
C TRP A 68 -1.41 -5.84 3.75
N ILE A 69 -0.37 -6.67 3.86
CA ILE A 69 0.28 -6.94 5.16
C ILE A 69 1.32 -5.86 5.45
N THR A 70 1.99 -5.33 4.43
CA THR A 70 2.95 -4.23 4.58
C THR A 70 2.27 -2.90 4.93
N PHE A 71 1.01 -2.74 4.50
CA PHE A 71 0.23 -1.52 4.74
C PHE A 71 -0.16 -1.31 6.21
N VAL A 72 -0.38 -2.40 6.96
CA VAL A 72 -0.75 -2.40 8.39
C VAL A 72 0.46 -2.52 9.29
#